data_AF-A0A7V3K4K5-F1
#
_entry.id   AF-A0A7V3K4K5-F1
#
_cell.length_a   1.000
_cell.length_b   1.000
_cell.length_c   1.000
_cell.angle_alpha   90.00
_cell.angle_beta   90.00
_cell.angle_gamma   90.00
#
_symmetry.space_group_name_H-M   'P 1'
#
loop_
_entity.id
_entity.type
_entity.pdbx_description
1 polymer ?
#
loop_
_entity_poly.entity_id
_entity_poly.type
_entity_poly.pdbx_seq_one_letter_code
_entity_poly.pdbx_strand_id
1 'polypeptide(L)'
;MRVLKTFVLRLLIDSEAPHVLHGAVRAIADDEEYTFTDGQALLALLYEISLAALRTAGRSGPEEAMPGALGPHPEEGGEGGGEG
;
A
#
# COMPACT_ATOMS: atom_id res chain seq x y z
N MET A 1 -11.10 0.98 -7.64
CA MET A 1 -9.86 0.92 -8.44
C MET A 1 -9.25 -0.47 -8.31
N ARG A 2 -8.79 -1.08 -9.41
CA ARG A 2 -8.10 -2.38 -9.40
C ARG A 2 -6.60 -2.12 -9.50
N VAL A 3 -5.82 -2.56 -8.52
CA VAL A 3 -4.35 -2.47 -8.57
C VAL A 3 -3.83 -3.71 -9.27
N LEU A 4 -3.14 -3.52 -10.41
CA LEU A 4 -2.37 -4.59 -11.06
C LEU A 4 -0.91 -4.48 -10.61
N LYS A 5 -0.33 -5.58 -10.11
CA LYS A 5 1.10 -5.71 -9.88
C LYS A 5 1.68 -6.76 -10.84
N THR A 6 2.81 -6.45 -11.45
CA THR A 6 3.50 -7.31 -12.41
C THR A 6 4.74 -7.91 -11.76
N PHE A 7 4.91 -9.22 -11.93
CA PHE A 7 6.02 -9.98 -11.36
C PHE A 7 6.69 -10.85 -12.41
N VAL A 8 7.98 -11.10 -12.24
CA VAL A 8 8.75 -12.09 -13.00
C VAL A 8 9.10 -13.25 -12.06
N LEU A 9 8.70 -14.46 -12.46
CA LEU A 9 9.05 -15.69 -11.75
C LEU A 9 10.30 -16.31 -12.40
N ARG A 10 11.35 -16.50 -11.61
CA ARG A 10 12.58 -17.21 -12.01
C ARG A 10 12.63 -18.52 -11.26
N LEU A 11 12.54 -19.63 -11.99
CA LEU A 11 12.73 -20.98 -11.45
C LEU A 11 14.18 -21.40 -11.66
N LEU A 12 14.79 -21.89 -10.60
CA LEU A 12 16.12 -22.47 -10.60
C LEU A 12 15.97 -23.99 -10.41
N ILE A 13 16.69 -24.76 -11.22
CA ILE A 13 16.70 -26.22 -11.15
C ILE A 13 18.06 -26.64 -10.61
N ASP A 14 18.05 -27.40 -9.53
CA ASP A 14 19.26 -28.00 -8.97
C ASP A 14 19.50 -29.31 -9.71
N SER A 15 20.68 -29.48 -10.28
CA SER A 15 21.06 -30.71 -10.98
C SER A 15 21.15 -31.92 -10.03
N GLU A 16 21.47 -31.70 -8.76
CA GLU A 16 21.55 -32.76 -7.75
C GLU A 16 20.17 -33.07 -7.15
N ALA A 17 19.24 -32.12 -7.21
CA ALA A 17 17.90 -32.25 -6.68
C ALA A 17 16.85 -31.62 -7.62
N PRO A 18 16.61 -32.22 -8.81
CA PRO A 18 15.75 -31.65 -9.86
C PRO A 18 14.28 -31.53 -9.47
N HIS A 19 13.87 -32.19 -8.39
CA HIS A 19 12.52 -32.13 -7.82
C HIS A 19 12.34 -30.98 -6.83
N VAL A 20 13.41 -30.30 -6.44
CA VAL A 20 13.37 -29.19 -5.48
C VAL A 20 13.13 -27.89 -6.23
N LEU A 21 11.93 -27.33 -6.04
CA LEU A 21 11.52 -26.07 -6.65
C LEU A 21 12.06 -24.89 -5.84
N HIS A 22 13.12 -24.23 -6.32
CA HIS A 22 13.64 -23.02 -5.70
C HIS A 22 13.78 -21.91 -6.74
N GLY A 23 13.92 -20.67 -6.30
CA GLY A 23 14.00 -19.55 -7.21
C GLY A 23 13.71 -18.20 -6.56
N ALA A 24 13.32 -17.25 -7.40
CA ALA A 24 12.98 -15.91 -6.97
C ALA A 24 11.78 -15.34 -7.74
N VAL A 25 10.99 -14.51 -7.06
CA VAL A 25 9.95 -13.66 -7.63
C VAL A 25 10.46 -12.22 -7.57
N ARG A 26 10.46 -11.52 -8.70
CA ARG A 26 10.86 -10.11 -8.77
C ARG A 26 9.67 -9.22 -9.10
N ALA A 27 9.45 -8.19 -8.29
CA ALA A 27 8.46 -7.15 -8.59
C ALA A 27 9.00 -6.20 -9.66
N ILE A 28 8.23 -5.95 -10.72
CA ILE A 28 8.66 -5.04 -11.79
C ILE A 28 8.62 -3.58 -11.34
N ALA A 29 7.68 -3.21 -10.47
CA ALA A 29 7.47 -1.83 -10.07
C ALA A 29 8.60 -1.28 -9.19
N ASP A 30 9.05 -2.09 -8.22
CA ASP A 30 9.95 -1.64 -7.15
C ASP A 30 11.32 -2.37 -7.18
N ASP A 31 11.53 -3.23 -8.20
CA ASP A 31 12.70 -4.11 -8.39
C ASP A 31 13.02 -5.06 -7.21
N GLU A 32 12.10 -5.15 -6.24
CA GLU A 32 12.21 -5.99 -5.06
C GLU A 32 12.22 -7.48 -5.43
N GLU A 33 13.17 -8.22 -4.87
CA GLU A 33 13.37 -9.64 -5.16
C GLU A 33 13.07 -10.49 -3.90
N TYR A 34 12.29 -11.54 -4.10
CA TYR A 34 11.85 -12.44 -3.05
C TYR A 34 12.25 -13.88 -3.39
N THR A 35 13.10 -14.48 -2.58
CA THR A 35 13.58 -15.85 -2.79
C THR A 35 12.65 -16.89 -2.16
N PHE A 36 12.53 -18.07 -2.77
CA PHE A 36 11.82 -19.22 -2.21
C PHE A 36 12.62 -20.51 -2.44
N THR A 37 12.47 -21.48 -1.55
CA THR A 37 13.24 -22.74 -1.52
C THR A 37 12.43 -23.98 -1.87
N ASP A 38 11.09 -23.86 -1.84
CA ASP A 38 10.16 -24.93 -2.16
C ASP A 38 8.82 -24.35 -2.67
N GLY A 39 7.91 -25.22 -3.10
CA GLY A 39 6.60 -24.81 -3.61
C GLY A 39 5.65 -24.23 -2.56
N GLN A 40 5.75 -24.64 -1.29
CA GLN A 40 4.91 -24.07 -0.23
C GLN A 40 5.38 -22.65 0.12
N ALA A 41 6.70 -22.43 0.19
CA ALA A 41 7.30 -21.13 0.36
C ALA A 41 6.90 -20.17 -0.78
N LEU A 42 6.85 -20.64 -2.03
CA LEU A 42 6.36 -19.85 -3.16
C LEU A 42 4.89 -19.44 -3.00
N LEU A 43 4.01 -20.37 -2.61
CA LEU A 43 2.59 -20.07 -2.43
C LEU A 43 2.36 -19.08 -1.28
N ALA A 44 3.06 -19.26 -0.15
CA ALA A 44 3.01 -18.35 0.98
C ALA A 44 3.46 -16.94 0.56
N LEU A 45 4.58 -16.85 -0.18
CA LEU A 45 5.11 -15.59 -0.68
C LEU A 45 4.12 -14.87 -1.61
N LEU A 46 3.53 -15.57 -2.57
CA LEU A 46 2.53 -14.98 -3.49
C LEU A 46 1.29 -14.49 -2.73
N TYR A 47 0.87 -15.20 -1.69
CA TYR A 47 -0.23 -14.79 -0.83
C TYR A 47 0.11 -13.51 -0.06
N GLU A 48 1.29 -13.42 0.54
CA GLU A 48 1.75 -12.23 1.27
C GLU A 48 1.84 -10.99 0.38
N ILE A 49 2.44 -11.13 -0.81
CA ILE A 49 2.55 -10.07 -1.81
C ILE A 49 1.16 -9.57 -2.23
N SER A 50 0.23 -10.50 -2.46
CA SER A 50 -1.15 -10.17 -2.83
C SER A 50 -1.85 -9.40 -1.71
N LEU A 51 -1.72 -9.87 -0.47
CA LEU A 51 -2.32 -9.23 0.70
C LEU A 51 -1.74 -7.82 0.95
N ALA A 52 -0.42 -7.65 0.78
CA ALA A 52 0.22 -6.34 0.84
C ALA A 52 -0.34 -5.38 -0.22
N ALA A 53 -0.52 -5.85 -1.45
CA ALA A 53 -1.09 -5.04 -2.53
C ALA A 53 -2.53 -4.57 -2.23
N LEU A 54 -3.36 -5.43 -1.65
CA LEU A 54 -4.71 -5.05 -1.21
C LEU A 54 -4.68 -3.98 -0.12
N ARG A 55 -3.77 -4.09 0.86
CA ARG A 55 -3.64 -3.11 1.95
C ARG A 55 -3.22 -1.73 1.44
N THR A 56 -2.29 -1.66 0.49
CA THR A 56 -1.87 -0.40 -0.12
C THR A 56 -2.99 0.25 -0.95
N ALA A 57 -3.82 -0.55 -1.64
CA ALA A 57 -4.93 -0.04 -2.42
C ALA A 57 -6.02 0.65 -1.57
N GLY A 58 -6.17 0.24 -0.30
CA GLY A 58 -7.15 0.79 0.62
C GLY A 58 -6.74 2.09 1.34
N ARG A 59 -5.47 2.50 1.25
CA ARG A 59 -4.96 3.71 1.94
C ARG A 59 -4.96 4.98 1.10
N SER A 60 -5.13 4.88 -0.21
CA SER A 60 -5.28 6.02 -1.12
C SER A 60 -6.76 6.41 -1.29
N GLY A 61 -7.45 6.66 -0.17
CA GLY A 61 -8.69 7.43 -0.13
C GLY A 61 -8.36 8.91 0.07
N PRO A 62 -9.20 9.87 -0.36
CA PRO A 62 -8.89 11.28 -0.32
C PRO A 62 -9.01 11.81 1.11
N GLU A 63 -7.92 11.78 1.86
CA GLU A 63 -7.80 12.51 3.13
C GLU A 63 -7.12 13.86 2.86
N GLU A 64 -7.95 14.90 2.88
CA GLU A 64 -7.63 16.28 3.25
C GLU A 64 -6.44 16.99 2.58
N ALA A 65 -6.75 17.66 1.48
CA ALA A 65 -6.28 19.03 1.27
C ALA A 65 -7.49 19.98 1.39
N MET A 66 -8.02 20.17 2.60
CA MET A 66 -8.76 21.40 2.91
C MET A 66 -7.71 22.44 3.33
N PRO A 67 -7.48 23.50 2.53
CA PRO A 67 -6.60 24.58 2.95
C PRO A 67 -7.30 25.37 4.06
N GLY A 68 -6.61 25.54 5.18
CA GLY A 68 -7.06 26.33 6.30
C GLY A 68 -7.24 27.82 5.99
N ALA A 69 -7.92 28.45 6.96
CA ALA A 69 -7.93 29.88 7.28
C ALA A 69 -8.75 30.82 6.37
N LEU A 70 -10.08 30.84 6.59
CA LEU A 70 -10.79 32.12 6.65
C LEU A 70 -11.00 32.45 8.13
N GLY A 71 -10.47 33.61 8.54
CA GLY A 71 -10.20 33.99 9.94
C GLY A 71 -11.41 34.11 10.86
N PRO A 72 -11.17 34.41 12.16
CA PRO A 72 -12.23 34.59 13.13
C PRO A 72 -13.12 35.77 12.74
N HIS A 73 -14.42 35.50 12.63
CA HIS A 73 -15.48 36.52 12.62
C HIS A 73 -15.36 37.35 13.92
N PRO A 74 -15.32 38.69 13.87
CA PRO A 74 -15.59 39.48 15.06
C PRO A 74 -17.09 39.33 15.38
N GLU A 75 -17.40 38.74 16.52
CA GLU A 75 -18.71 38.88 17.15
C GLU A 75 -18.83 40.33 17.64
N GLU A 76 -19.66 41.13 16.99
CA GLU A 76 -20.08 42.44 17.49
C GLU A 76 -20.98 42.24 18.71
N GLY A 77 -20.35 42.20 19.88
CA GLY A 77 -21.00 42.45 21.17
C GLY A 77 -21.17 43.95 21.37
N GLY A 78 -22.42 44.41 21.43
CA GLY A 78 -22.79 45.80 21.70
C GLY A 78 -24.12 45.89 22.45
N GLU A 79 -24.14 45.41 23.68
CA GLU A 79 -25.13 45.80 24.69
C GLU A 79 -24.90 47.26 25.12
N GLY A 80 -25.96 48.06 25.07
CA GLY A 80 -26.13 49.33 25.79
C GLY A 80 -27.61 49.67 25.70
N GLY A 81 -28.42 49.50 26.75
CA GLY A 81 -28.50 50.44 27.87
C GLY A 81 -29.11 51.75 27.36
N GLY A 82 -30.39 52.04 27.53
CA GLY A 82 -31.05 52.28 28.81
C GLY A 82 -31.54 53.74 28.82
N GLU A 83 -32.83 53.90 29.08
CA GLU A 83 -33.55 55.03 29.71
C GLU A 83 -33.27 56.50 29.31
N GLY A 84 -34.37 57.22 29.01
CA GLY A 84 -34.42 58.67 28.84
C GLY A 84 -35.75 59.15 28.26
#